data_AF-A0A367JD95-F1
#
_entry.id   AF-A0A367JD95-F1
#
_cell.length_a   1.000
_cell.length_b   1.000
_cell.length_c   1.000
_cell.angle_alpha   90.00
_cell.angle_beta   90.00
_cell.angle_gamma   90.00
#
_symmetry.space_group_name_H-M   'P 1'
#
loop_
_entity.id
_entity.type
_entity.pdbx_description
1 polymer ?
#
loop_
_entity_poly.entity_id
_entity_poly.type
_entity_poly.pdbx_seq_one_letter_code
_entity_poly.pdbx_strand_id
1 'polypeptide(L)'
;MIFILILLHVAAVTCTKSLCLDQTDPLSINSRQWIECPFVSHQNEKRSSQSAPFTVTFHCFDLAPDDCIKAERAFKKAGDMLSSYIVFNEPVRVNATLVSFCKQLTQCDDNSTLGGSLPLRSMPLMNRDGVVRLHPQALVKQLQLRHHPAYAPFDIQSLFNADAPFWFDEDDVPIAGHQADFTFVILHELIHGLGFYSGWSDYLVPDALTPSIGALSTDMNLQFMESAMDRLLYILQDATPASTISQNLDAMMITDELLKTPASDMYRLATTPHTLGLIMANHTLVLETGLTPFRSGSSLSHVAQDIYKNTPDFLMRFSQERGVSLSDAMTRVGTASPLGPATLAVLDELGYTIIDQTQINMNYKHTSQGERNSLVWLIFLVTAAFSFHFCY
;
A
#
# COMPACT_ATOMS: atom_id res chain seq x y z
N MET A 1 55.27 -2.82 42.32
CA MET A 1 54.45 -2.22 41.24
C MET A 1 54.24 -3.27 40.16
N ILE A 2 53.09 -3.94 40.16
CA ILE A 2 52.68 -4.87 39.09
C ILE A 2 51.33 -4.35 38.62
N PHE A 3 51.29 -3.79 37.42
CA PHE A 3 50.05 -3.37 36.76
C PHE A 3 49.49 -4.58 36.03
N ILE A 4 48.35 -5.09 36.50
CA ILE A 4 47.53 -6.07 35.79
C ILE A 4 46.60 -5.29 34.86
N LEU A 5 46.85 -5.36 33.55
CA LEU A 5 45.89 -4.91 32.55
C LEU A 5 44.79 -5.97 32.40
N ILE A 6 43.60 -5.65 32.90
CA ILE A 6 42.37 -6.39 32.58
C ILE A 6 41.88 -5.85 31.23
N LEU A 7 42.13 -6.61 30.15
CA LEU A 7 41.44 -6.40 28.88
C LEU A 7 40.00 -6.92 29.02
N LEU A 8 39.06 -6.02 29.30
CA LEU A 8 37.65 -6.24 29.06
C LEU A 8 37.43 -6.36 27.55
N HIS A 9 37.39 -7.59 27.04
CA HIS A 9 36.74 -7.87 25.76
C HIS A 9 35.23 -7.72 25.98
N VAL A 10 34.74 -6.49 25.81
CA VAL A 10 33.33 -6.30 25.46
C VAL A 10 33.21 -6.84 24.04
N ALA A 11 32.82 -8.10 23.92
CA ALA A 11 32.29 -8.59 22.66
C ALA A 11 31.07 -7.72 22.38
N ALA A 12 31.23 -6.73 21.49
CA ALA A 12 30.11 -6.06 20.87
C ALA A 12 29.35 -7.17 20.15
N VAL A 13 28.27 -7.66 20.76
CA VAL A 13 27.27 -8.46 20.06
C VAL A 13 26.62 -7.49 19.08
N THR A 14 27.26 -7.30 17.93
CA THR A 14 26.64 -6.62 16.81
C THR A 14 25.55 -7.56 16.34
N CYS A 15 24.31 -7.33 16.79
CA CYS A 15 23.13 -8.01 16.27
C CYS A 15 22.90 -7.48 14.84
N THR A 16 23.67 -8.00 13.87
CA THR A 16 23.69 -7.54 12.47
C THR A 16 22.68 -8.26 11.58
N LYS A 17 21.94 -9.24 12.13
CA LYS A 17 21.05 -10.11 11.36
C LYS A 17 19.59 -9.85 11.73
N SER A 18 18.88 -9.14 10.87
CA SER A 18 17.40 -9.09 10.85
C SER A 18 16.87 -10.06 9.80
N LEU A 19 15.69 -10.60 10.07
CA LEU A 19 14.90 -11.37 9.11
C LEU A 19 13.78 -10.50 8.54
N CYS A 20 13.58 -10.58 7.24
CA CYS A 20 12.48 -9.94 6.52
C CYS A 20 11.60 -11.00 5.88
N LEU A 21 10.34 -10.64 5.62
CA LEU A 21 9.40 -11.50 4.93
C LEU A 21 9.34 -11.11 3.46
N ASP A 22 9.86 -11.96 2.58
CA ASP A 22 9.69 -11.79 1.14
C ASP A 22 8.45 -12.57 0.65
N GLN A 23 7.65 -11.94 -0.22
CA GLN A 23 6.45 -12.47 -0.85
C GLN A 23 6.67 -12.43 -2.37
N THR A 24 7.11 -13.55 -2.96
CA THR A 24 7.53 -13.60 -4.37
C THR A 24 6.37 -13.81 -5.35
N ASP A 25 5.26 -14.41 -4.88
CA ASP A 25 4.02 -14.53 -5.64
C ASP A 25 2.90 -13.80 -4.88
N PRO A 26 2.37 -12.68 -5.40
CA PRO A 26 1.35 -11.90 -4.70
C PRO A 26 -0.01 -12.61 -4.61
N LEU A 27 -0.20 -13.72 -5.32
CA LEU A 27 -1.45 -14.50 -5.31
C LEU A 27 -1.41 -15.71 -4.36
N SER A 28 -0.24 -16.02 -3.80
CA SER A 28 -0.04 -17.24 -3.01
C SER A 28 0.59 -16.95 -1.66
N ILE A 29 -0.17 -17.12 -0.58
CA ILE A 29 0.31 -17.01 0.81
C ILE A 29 1.52 -17.93 1.10
N ASN A 30 1.63 -19.05 0.39
CA ASN A 30 2.69 -20.03 0.56
C ASN A 30 4.03 -19.60 -0.06
N SER A 31 4.06 -18.51 -0.82
CA SER A 31 5.31 -17.95 -1.37
C SER A 31 6.10 -17.11 -0.36
N ARG A 32 5.57 -16.95 0.86
CA ARG A 32 6.22 -16.26 1.97
C ARG A 32 7.51 -16.94 2.39
N GLN A 33 8.59 -16.18 2.42
CA GLN A 33 9.90 -16.68 2.85
C GLN A 33 10.59 -15.69 3.79
N TRP A 34 11.01 -16.20 4.96
CA TRP A 34 11.87 -15.45 5.86
C TRP A 34 13.30 -15.49 5.35
N ILE A 35 13.87 -14.31 5.11
CA ILE A 35 15.19 -14.16 4.50
C ILE A 35 16.05 -13.19 5.31
N GLU A 36 17.36 -13.36 5.27
CA GLU A 36 18.29 -12.42 5.90
C GLU A 36 18.26 -11.07 5.17
N CYS A 37 18.06 -9.99 5.93
CA CYS A 37 18.08 -8.61 5.45
C CYS A 37 18.86 -7.77 6.46
N PRO A 38 20.21 -7.79 6.43
CA PRO A 38 21.02 -7.18 7.49
C PRO A 38 20.73 -5.68 7.64
N PHE A 39 20.86 -5.17 8.87
CA PHE A 39 20.73 -3.74 9.12
C PHE A 39 21.82 -2.96 8.37
N VAL A 40 21.40 -1.94 7.64
CA VAL A 40 22.28 -1.00 6.96
C VAL A 40 22.10 0.39 7.57
N SER A 41 23.14 1.22 7.44
CA SER A 41 23.07 2.62 7.82
C SER A 41 22.98 3.46 6.56
N HIS A 42 21.89 4.21 6.43
CA HIS A 42 21.72 5.17 5.35
C HIS A 42 22.13 6.55 5.86
N GLN A 43 22.95 7.27 5.09
CA GLN A 43 23.16 8.69 5.39
C GLN A 43 21.90 9.44 4.96
N ASN A 44 21.35 10.25 5.85
CA ASN A 44 20.21 11.09 5.50
C ASN A 44 20.66 12.10 4.45
N GLU A 45 20.38 11.81 3.18
CA GLU A 45 20.52 12.80 2.12
C GLU A 45 19.53 13.94 2.36
N LYS A 46 19.92 15.16 1.97
CA LYS A 46 19.02 16.32 2.10
C LYS A 46 17.74 16.03 1.32
N ARG A 47 16.60 16.15 2.01
CA ARG A 47 15.28 15.95 1.43
C ARG A 47 15.14 16.79 0.15
N SER A 48 14.99 16.12 -0.99
CA SER A 48 14.66 16.79 -2.24
C SER A 48 13.33 17.51 -2.09
N SER A 49 13.19 18.69 -2.70
CA SER A 49 11.90 19.39 -2.77
C SER A 49 10.94 18.73 -3.75
N GLN A 50 11.41 17.76 -4.55
CA GLN A 50 10.62 17.02 -5.53
C GLN A 50 10.38 15.59 -5.03
N SER A 51 9.15 15.10 -5.25
CA SER A 51 8.79 13.70 -5.00
C SER A 51 9.67 12.77 -5.83
N ALA A 52 10.14 11.69 -5.22
CA ALA A 52 10.87 10.64 -5.89
C ALA A 52 9.94 9.85 -6.85
N PRO A 53 10.48 9.25 -7.93
CA PRO A 53 9.65 8.61 -8.94
C PRO A 53 9.01 7.31 -8.45
N PHE A 54 7.77 7.08 -8.87
CA PHE A 54 7.11 5.78 -8.83
C PHE A 54 7.34 5.08 -10.17
N THR A 55 8.15 4.01 -10.17
CA THR A 55 8.61 3.33 -11.40
C THR A 55 8.08 1.91 -11.48
N VAL A 56 7.58 1.52 -12.65
CA VAL A 56 7.13 0.16 -12.92
C VAL A 56 8.07 -0.48 -13.93
N THR A 57 8.66 -1.62 -13.57
CA THR A 57 9.27 -2.53 -14.54
C THR A 57 8.20 -3.51 -14.96
N PHE A 58 7.76 -3.40 -16.21
CA PHE A 58 6.64 -4.15 -16.74
C PHE A 58 7.08 -5.31 -17.63
N HIS A 59 6.45 -6.46 -17.42
CA HIS A 59 6.62 -7.66 -18.21
C HIS A 59 5.25 -8.10 -18.74
N CYS A 60 5.18 -8.41 -20.03
CA CYS A 60 3.94 -8.86 -20.67
C CYS A 60 4.20 -10.13 -21.47
N PHE A 61 3.37 -11.14 -21.25
CA PHE A 61 3.45 -12.42 -21.92
C PHE A 61 2.05 -12.86 -22.33
N ASP A 62 1.95 -13.71 -23.35
CA ASP A 62 0.69 -14.33 -23.78
C ASP A 62 -0.41 -13.39 -24.32
N LEU A 63 -0.16 -12.08 -24.52
CA LEU A 63 -1.05 -11.13 -25.21
C LEU A 63 -0.50 -10.66 -26.56
N ALA A 64 -1.37 -10.02 -27.36
CA ALA A 64 -0.97 -9.26 -28.52
C ALA A 64 -0.07 -8.08 -28.13
N PRO A 65 0.94 -7.71 -28.96
CA PRO A 65 1.85 -6.60 -28.66
C PRO A 65 1.15 -5.27 -28.36
N ASP A 66 0.07 -4.96 -29.07
CA ASP A 66 -0.69 -3.71 -28.88
C ASP A 66 -1.36 -3.66 -27.49
N ASP A 67 -1.89 -4.78 -27.00
CA ASP A 67 -2.50 -4.85 -25.66
C ASP A 67 -1.44 -4.77 -24.57
N CYS A 68 -0.24 -5.33 -24.79
CA CYS A 68 0.89 -5.14 -23.88
C CYS A 68 1.29 -3.67 -23.77
N ILE A 69 1.32 -2.92 -24.89
CA ILE A 69 1.65 -1.49 -24.88
C ILE A 69 0.59 -0.70 -24.11
N LYS A 70 -0.70 -0.99 -24.30
CA LYS A 70 -1.79 -0.35 -23.54
C LYS A 70 -1.68 -0.65 -22.04
N ALA A 71 -1.38 -1.90 -21.69
CA ALA A 71 -1.16 -2.31 -20.30
C ALA A 71 0.02 -1.54 -19.67
N GLU A 72 1.15 -1.43 -20.36
CA GLU A 72 2.32 -0.68 -19.88
C GLU A 72 1.98 0.81 -19.64
N ARG A 73 1.22 1.43 -20.55
CA ARG A 73 0.76 2.82 -20.38
C ARG A 73 -0.21 2.97 -19.23
N ALA A 74 -1.11 2.01 -19.02
CA ALA A 74 -2.01 2.00 -17.86
C ALA A 74 -1.23 1.92 -16.53
N PHE A 75 -0.15 1.12 -16.46
CA PHE A 75 0.76 1.11 -15.30
C PHE A 75 1.44 2.46 -15.08
N LYS A 76 1.94 3.08 -16.14
CA LYS A 76 2.54 4.41 -16.05
C LYS A 76 1.52 5.43 -15.53
N LYS A 77 0.30 5.42 -16.08
CA LYS A 77 -0.80 6.29 -15.66
C LYS A 77 -1.15 6.10 -14.19
N ALA A 78 -1.23 4.85 -13.72
CA ALA A 78 -1.48 4.54 -12.31
C ALA A 78 -0.36 5.06 -11.38
N GLY A 79 0.90 4.90 -11.78
CA GLY A 79 2.05 5.46 -11.05
C GLY A 79 2.05 6.99 -10.99
N ASP A 80 1.71 7.65 -12.10
CA ASP A 80 1.55 9.11 -12.18
C ASP A 80 0.39 9.58 -11.27
N MET A 81 -0.73 8.85 -11.25
CA MET A 81 -1.87 9.11 -10.37
C MET A 81 -1.46 9.00 -8.90
N LEU A 82 -0.83 7.90 -8.46
CA LEU A 82 -0.36 7.74 -7.08
C LEU A 82 0.60 8.88 -6.67
N SER A 83 1.52 9.25 -7.56
CA SER A 83 2.48 10.35 -7.34
C SER A 83 1.82 11.74 -7.26
N SER A 84 0.57 11.88 -7.70
CA SER A 84 -0.21 13.12 -7.57
C SER A 84 -0.92 13.26 -6.20
N TYR A 85 -0.99 12.18 -5.43
CA TYR A 85 -1.59 12.15 -4.08
C TYR A 85 -0.55 11.87 -2.98
N ILE A 86 0.58 11.26 -3.31
CA ILE A 86 1.59 10.81 -2.34
C ILE A 86 2.95 11.39 -2.70
N VAL A 87 3.61 12.01 -1.71
CA VAL A 87 5.02 12.40 -1.82
C VAL A 87 5.89 11.22 -1.39
N PHE A 88 6.71 10.74 -2.31
CA PHE A 88 7.72 9.72 -2.05
C PHE A 88 9.06 10.40 -1.75
N ASN A 89 9.67 10.08 -0.62
CA ASN A 89 11.01 10.53 -0.26
C ASN A 89 12.09 9.72 -1.00
N GLU A 90 11.79 8.47 -1.35
CA GLU A 90 12.65 7.56 -2.11
C GLU A 90 11.84 6.83 -3.19
N PRO A 91 12.47 6.45 -4.33
CA PRO A 91 11.75 5.86 -5.46
C PRO A 91 10.98 4.60 -5.06
N VAL A 92 9.73 4.45 -5.47
CA VAL A 92 9.00 3.17 -5.34
C VAL A 92 9.14 2.39 -6.64
N ARG A 93 9.57 1.14 -6.55
CA ARG A 93 9.89 0.25 -7.67
C ARG A 93 8.94 -0.93 -7.67
N VAL A 94 8.16 -1.06 -8.72
CA VAL A 94 7.21 -2.16 -8.92
C VAL A 94 7.77 -3.13 -9.95
N ASN A 95 7.71 -4.42 -9.64
CA ASN A 95 7.89 -5.48 -10.63
C ASN A 95 6.50 -6.01 -11.01
N ALA A 96 6.02 -5.70 -12.22
CA ALA A 96 4.67 -6.04 -12.65
C ALA A 96 4.68 -6.98 -13.84
N THR A 97 3.91 -8.05 -13.75
CA THR A 97 3.75 -9.03 -14.85
C THR A 97 2.29 -9.16 -15.24
N LEU A 98 1.99 -9.04 -16.54
CA LEU A 98 0.70 -9.42 -17.13
C LEU A 98 0.88 -10.72 -17.92
N VAL A 99 0.15 -11.76 -17.55
CA VAL A 99 0.31 -13.09 -18.15
C VAL A 99 -0.95 -13.93 -18.03
N SER A 100 -1.14 -14.90 -18.92
CA SER A 100 -2.28 -15.83 -18.89
C SER A 100 -2.21 -16.71 -17.64
N PHE A 101 -3.17 -16.54 -16.73
CA PHE A 101 -3.27 -17.38 -15.55
C PHE A 101 -3.73 -18.79 -15.92
N CYS A 102 -4.51 -18.94 -16.99
CA CYS A 102 -4.90 -20.23 -17.49
C CYS A 102 -3.68 -21.03 -17.96
N LYS A 103 -2.77 -20.41 -18.72
CA LYS A 103 -1.57 -21.08 -19.24
C LYS A 103 -0.49 -21.28 -18.18
N GLN A 104 -0.23 -20.28 -17.33
CA GLN A 104 0.92 -20.33 -16.41
C GLN A 104 0.56 -20.86 -15.02
N LEU A 105 -0.66 -20.62 -14.55
CA LEU A 105 -1.11 -20.98 -13.19
C LEU A 105 -2.20 -22.05 -13.19
N THR A 106 -2.63 -22.54 -14.36
CA THR A 106 -3.77 -23.48 -14.52
C THR A 106 -5.09 -22.97 -13.93
N GLN A 107 -5.25 -21.64 -13.85
CA GLN A 107 -6.47 -20.98 -13.36
C GLN A 107 -7.25 -20.42 -14.56
N CYS A 108 -8.19 -21.19 -15.10
CA CYS A 108 -8.88 -20.87 -16.37
C CYS A 108 -10.33 -20.40 -16.21
N ASP A 109 -10.82 -20.22 -14.98
CA ASP A 109 -12.25 -19.97 -14.73
C ASP A 109 -12.68 -18.53 -15.05
N ASP A 110 -13.93 -18.34 -15.48
CA ASP A 110 -14.52 -17.03 -15.83
C ASP A 110 -14.69 -16.08 -14.63
N ASN A 111 -14.63 -16.62 -13.40
CA ASN A 111 -14.62 -15.88 -12.13
C ASN A 111 -13.19 -15.62 -11.62
N SER A 112 -12.20 -15.67 -12.50
CA SER A 112 -10.78 -15.57 -12.15
C SER A 112 -10.39 -14.23 -11.54
N THR A 113 -9.43 -14.31 -10.61
CA THR A 113 -8.68 -13.18 -10.08
C THR A 113 -8.16 -12.31 -11.21
N LEU A 114 -8.44 -11.00 -11.15
CA LEU A 114 -7.98 -10.03 -12.15
C LEU A 114 -6.48 -9.75 -12.03
N GLY A 115 -6.00 -9.73 -10.80
CA GLY A 115 -4.59 -9.57 -10.47
C GLY A 115 -4.41 -9.58 -8.97
N GLY A 116 -3.18 -9.35 -8.56
CA GLY A 116 -2.78 -9.25 -7.16
C GLY A 116 -1.49 -8.46 -7.05
N SER A 117 -1.38 -7.61 -6.04
CA SER A 117 -0.11 -7.02 -5.64
C SER A 117 0.07 -7.03 -4.13
N LEU A 118 1.31 -7.27 -3.71
CA LEU A 118 1.71 -7.22 -2.31
C LEU A 118 3.11 -6.61 -2.20
N PRO A 119 3.52 -6.16 -1.00
CA PRO A 119 4.91 -5.79 -0.78
C PRO A 119 5.81 -6.99 -1.10
N LEU A 120 6.81 -6.80 -1.97
CA LEU A 120 7.75 -7.87 -2.26
C LEU A 120 8.55 -8.23 -1.01
N ARG A 121 8.91 -7.22 -0.21
CA ARG A 121 9.56 -7.36 1.08
C ARG A 121 8.80 -6.59 2.15
N SER A 122 8.58 -7.25 3.28
CA SER A 122 8.10 -6.63 4.51
C SER A 122 9.13 -6.75 5.63
N MET A 123 9.30 -5.67 6.39
CA MET A 123 10.36 -5.51 7.37
C MET A 123 9.79 -5.39 8.78
N PRO A 124 10.30 -6.14 9.77
CA PRO A 124 9.90 -5.97 11.15
C PRO A 124 10.38 -4.62 11.68
N LEU A 125 9.45 -3.74 12.02
CA LEU A 125 9.74 -2.49 12.73
C LEU A 125 8.86 -2.38 13.97
N MET A 126 9.43 -1.83 15.04
CA MET A 126 8.73 -1.55 16.28
C MET A 126 7.89 -0.28 16.13
N ASN A 127 6.60 -0.40 16.42
CA ASN A 127 5.68 0.73 16.40
C ASN A 127 5.70 1.50 17.73
N ARG A 128 5.04 2.67 17.74
CA ARG A 128 4.96 3.54 18.93
C ARG A 128 4.25 2.87 20.13
N ASP A 129 3.40 1.89 19.86
CA ASP A 129 2.70 1.08 20.86
C ASP A 129 3.58 -0.07 21.41
N GLY A 130 4.83 -0.18 20.96
CA GLY A 130 5.78 -1.21 21.39
C GLY A 130 5.62 -2.56 20.69
N VAL A 131 4.69 -2.69 19.75
CA VAL A 131 4.46 -3.94 19.01
C VAL A 131 5.25 -3.93 17.70
N VAL A 132 5.96 -5.02 17.41
CA VAL A 132 6.69 -5.18 16.15
C VAL A 132 5.74 -5.65 15.05
N ARG A 133 5.69 -4.92 13.93
CA ARG A 133 4.84 -5.25 12.78
C ARG A 133 5.63 -5.25 11.48
N LEU A 134 5.10 -5.96 10.49
CA LEU A 134 5.64 -6.06 9.15
C LEU A 134 5.26 -4.82 8.32
N HIS A 135 6.26 -4.00 8.01
CA HIS A 135 6.10 -2.80 7.20
C HIS A 135 6.54 -3.08 5.78
N PRO A 136 5.72 -2.72 4.76
CA PRO A 136 6.14 -2.78 3.37
C PRO A 136 7.45 -2.03 3.17
N GLN A 137 8.38 -2.59 2.40
CA GLN A 137 9.61 -1.89 2.03
C GLN A 137 9.33 -0.52 1.40
N ALA A 138 8.28 -0.44 0.57
CA ALA A 138 7.80 0.81 -0.03
C ALA A 138 7.56 1.89 1.04
N LEU A 139 6.98 1.51 2.19
CA LEU A 139 6.72 2.39 3.31
C LEU A 139 7.98 2.72 4.10
N VAL A 140 8.81 1.72 4.43
CA VAL A 140 10.03 1.91 5.25
C VAL A 140 10.95 2.97 4.64
N LYS A 141 11.08 2.97 3.32
CA LYS A 141 11.83 3.97 2.55
C LYS A 141 11.31 5.40 2.73
N GLN A 142 10.02 5.56 3.01
CA GLN A 142 9.43 6.88 3.22
C GLN A 142 9.62 7.40 4.64
N LEU A 143 9.92 6.52 5.60
CA LEU A 143 10.16 6.89 7.00
C LEU A 143 11.53 7.53 7.25
N GLN A 144 12.45 7.48 6.27
CA GLN A 144 13.79 8.07 6.34
C GLN A 144 14.58 7.66 7.60
N LEU A 145 14.48 6.37 7.95
CA LEU A 145 15.20 5.81 9.09
C LEU A 145 16.69 5.76 8.79
N ARG A 146 17.53 6.23 9.74
CA ARG A 146 19.00 6.15 9.59
C ARG A 146 19.51 4.71 9.59
N HIS A 147 18.84 3.83 10.33
CA HIS A 147 19.16 2.43 10.44
C HIS A 147 17.92 1.62 10.10
N HIS A 148 18.02 0.76 9.09
CA HIS A 148 16.91 -0.06 8.64
C HIS A 148 17.42 -1.38 8.04
N PRO A 149 16.58 -2.42 7.94
CA PRO A 149 16.93 -3.64 7.22
C PRO A 149 17.24 -3.36 5.74
N ALA A 150 18.15 -4.13 5.15
CA ALA A 150 18.53 -3.98 3.75
C ALA A 150 17.34 -4.20 2.79
N TYR A 151 17.25 -3.32 1.78
CA TYR A 151 16.18 -3.33 0.79
C TYR A 151 16.41 -4.37 -0.32
N ALA A 152 15.31 -4.95 -0.82
CA ALA A 152 15.26 -5.72 -2.05
C ALA A 152 15.32 -4.79 -3.29
N PRO A 153 15.62 -5.34 -4.49
CA PRO A 153 15.62 -4.56 -5.73
C PRO A 153 14.27 -3.94 -6.11
N PHE A 154 13.16 -4.55 -5.72
CA PHE A 154 11.81 -4.03 -5.93
C PHE A 154 11.08 -3.92 -4.59
N ASP A 155 10.13 -2.99 -4.54
CA ASP A 155 9.32 -2.69 -3.36
C ASP A 155 7.98 -3.43 -3.41
N ILE A 156 7.39 -3.55 -4.60
CA ILE A 156 6.07 -4.19 -4.85
C ILE A 156 6.23 -5.26 -5.93
N GLN A 157 5.62 -6.42 -5.72
CA GLN A 157 5.44 -7.45 -6.73
C GLN A 157 3.98 -7.50 -7.15
N SER A 158 3.74 -7.49 -8.46
CA SER A 158 2.40 -7.48 -9.04
C SER A 158 2.25 -8.52 -10.14
N LEU A 159 1.10 -9.18 -10.18
CA LEU A 159 0.77 -10.21 -11.17
C LEU A 159 -0.69 -10.04 -11.62
N PHE A 160 -0.92 -9.92 -12.93
CA PHE A 160 -2.24 -9.66 -13.52
C PHE A 160 -2.60 -10.70 -14.57
N ASN A 161 -3.89 -11.01 -14.67
CA ASN A 161 -4.41 -12.06 -15.51
C ASN A 161 -4.69 -11.58 -16.93
N ALA A 162 -3.86 -11.98 -17.90
CA ALA A 162 -4.06 -11.71 -19.32
C ALA A 162 -5.37 -12.25 -19.90
N ASP A 163 -5.94 -13.29 -19.27
CA ASP A 163 -7.17 -13.93 -19.77
C ASP A 163 -8.42 -13.13 -19.37
N ALA A 164 -8.28 -12.13 -18.48
CA ALA A 164 -9.39 -11.31 -18.04
C ALA A 164 -9.86 -10.33 -19.14
N PRO A 165 -11.17 -10.04 -19.22
CA PRO A 165 -11.71 -9.11 -20.20
C PRO A 165 -11.43 -7.66 -19.78
N PHE A 166 -10.18 -7.23 -19.95
CA PHE A 166 -9.81 -5.85 -19.64
C PHE A 166 -10.30 -4.87 -20.70
N TRP A 167 -10.64 -3.68 -20.23
CA TRP A 167 -10.88 -2.50 -21.02
C TRP A 167 -9.78 -1.49 -20.72
N PHE A 168 -9.23 -0.88 -21.78
CA PHE A 168 -8.25 0.18 -21.67
C PHE A 168 -8.90 1.50 -22.08
N ASP A 169 -8.59 2.57 -21.34
CA ASP A 169 -9.14 3.89 -21.60
C ASP A 169 -8.72 4.49 -22.94
N GLU A 170 -7.58 4.02 -23.46
CA GLU A 170 -7.07 4.39 -24.79
C GLU A 170 -7.84 3.74 -25.95
N ASP A 171 -8.76 2.80 -25.70
CA ASP A 171 -9.49 2.12 -26.78
C ASP A 171 -10.53 3.03 -27.47
N ASP A 172 -10.80 4.24 -26.94
CA ASP A 172 -11.80 5.20 -27.44
C ASP A 172 -13.21 4.61 -27.65
N VAL A 173 -13.48 3.43 -27.05
CA VAL A 173 -14.77 2.75 -27.05
C VAL A 173 -15.32 2.68 -25.63
N PRO A 174 -16.64 2.79 -25.43
CA PRO A 174 -17.24 2.59 -24.12
C PRO A 174 -16.94 1.19 -23.58
N ILE A 175 -16.67 1.09 -22.27
CA ILE A 175 -16.48 -0.18 -21.58
C ILE A 175 -17.73 -1.07 -21.71
N ALA A 176 -17.55 -2.33 -22.08
CA ALA A 176 -18.65 -3.28 -22.19
C ALA A 176 -19.04 -3.86 -20.82
N GLY A 177 -20.30 -4.28 -20.67
CA GLY A 177 -20.86 -4.77 -19.39
C GLY A 177 -20.14 -5.96 -18.72
N HIS A 178 -19.30 -6.69 -19.45
CA HIS A 178 -18.51 -7.81 -18.93
C HIS A 178 -17.04 -7.44 -18.64
N GLN A 179 -16.58 -6.28 -19.12
CA GLN A 179 -15.18 -5.86 -19.00
C GLN A 179 -14.90 -5.23 -17.63
N ALA A 180 -13.62 -5.28 -17.23
CA ALA A 180 -13.07 -4.51 -16.12
C ALA A 180 -12.13 -3.42 -16.64
N ASP A 181 -12.22 -2.21 -16.09
CA ASP A 181 -11.24 -1.14 -16.34
C ASP A 181 -9.89 -1.53 -15.74
N PHE A 182 -8.86 -1.63 -16.57
CA PHE A 182 -7.54 -2.09 -16.14
C PHE A 182 -6.81 -1.11 -15.23
N THR A 183 -6.98 0.21 -15.43
CA THR A 183 -6.35 1.24 -14.59
C THR A 183 -6.94 1.19 -13.17
N PHE A 184 -8.25 0.94 -13.04
CA PHE A 184 -8.88 0.69 -11.74
C PHE A 184 -8.20 -0.47 -11.02
N VAL A 185 -8.03 -1.61 -11.69
CA VAL A 185 -7.40 -2.81 -11.07
C VAL A 185 -5.97 -2.49 -10.68
N ILE A 186 -5.16 -1.87 -11.55
CA ILE A 186 -3.78 -1.52 -11.21
C ILE A 186 -3.72 -0.63 -9.96
N LEU A 187 -4.51 0.44 -9.89
CA LEU A 187 -4.50 1.33 -8.73
C LEU A 187 -4.88 0.61 -7.44
N HIS A 188 -5.94 -0.20 -7.50
CA HIS A 188 -6.39 -1.03 -6.39
C HIS A 188 -5.26 -1.93 -5.89
N GLU A 189 -4.64 -2.68 -6.79
CA GLU A 189 -3.56 -3.61 -6.43
C GLU A 189 -2.32 -2.86 -5.89
N LEU A 190 -1.90 -1.76 -6.52
CA LEU A 190 -0.74 -1.02 -6.05
C LEU A 190 -0.94 -0.43 -4.63
N ILE A 191 -2.16 -0.11 -4.23
CA ILE A 191 -2.46 0.32 -2.86
C ILE A 191 -2.26 -0.82 -1.85
N HIS A 192 -2.57 -2.07 -2.20
CA HIS A 192 -2.15 -3.23 -1.40
C HIS A 192 -0.63 -3.31 -1.28
N GLY A 193 0.10 -3.13 -2.38
CA GLY A 193 1.56 -3.08 -2.40
C GLY A 193 2.16 -1.98 -1.53
N LEU A 194 1.47 -0.84 -1.39
CA LEU A 194 1.86 0.26 -0.50
C LEU A 194 1.57 -0.03 0.98
N GLY A 195 0.75 -1.02 1.31
CA GLY A 195 0.52 -1.44 2.69
C GLY A 195 -0.92 -1.47 3.15
N PHE A 196 -1.90 -1.22 2.28
CA PHE A 196 -3.30 -1.43 2.61
C PHE A 196 -3.61 -2.92 2.50
N TYR A 197 -3.24 -3.74 3.47
CA TYR A 197 -3.62 -5.15 3.52
C TYR A 197 -3.50 -5.66 4.94
N SER A 198 -4.22 -6.73 5.25
CA SER A 198 -4.13 -7.42 6.53
C SER A 198 -3.43 -8.77 6.35
N GLY A 199 -2.56 -9.13 7.31
CA GLY A 199 -1.81 -10.38 7.27
C GLY A 199 -2.58 -11.59 7.82
N TRP A 200 -3.78 -11.37 8.37
CA TRP A 200 -4.59 -12.41 9.01
C TRP A 200 -5.14 -13.41 7.99
N SER A 201 -4.95 -14.70 8.23
CA SER A 201 -5.45 -15.78 7.38
C SER A 201 -5.60 -17.09 8.16
N ASP A 202 -6.41 -17.99 7.61
CA ASP A 202 -6.71 -19.36 8.05
C ASP A 202 -5.73 -20.43 7.51
N TYR A 203 -4.49 -20.03 7.22
CA TYR A 203 -3.49 -20.92 6.61
C TYR A 203 -2.99 -22.05 7.52
N LEU A 204 -3.16 -21.92 8.85
CA LEU A 204 -2.77 -22.94 9.82
C LEU A 204 -3.87 -23.99 10.02
N VAL A 205 -5.10 -23.53 10.27
CA VAL A 205 -6.29 -24.38 10.42
C VAL A 205 -7.52 -23.64 9.89
N PRO A 206 -8.52 -24.36 9.36
CA PRO A 206 -9.81 -23.77 8.99
C PRO A 206 -10.49 -23.08 10.19
N ASP A 207 -11.26 -22.03 9.90
CA ASP A 207 -12.08 -21.32 10.89
C ASP A 207 -11.31 -20.68 12.07
N ALA A 208 -10.01 -20.46 11.91
CA ALA A 208 -9.19 -19.74 12.87
C ALA A 208 -8.15 -18.86 12.16
N LEU A 209 -8.20 -17.55 12.43
CA LEU A 209 -7.28 -16.60 11.79
C LEU A 209 -6.08 -16.33 12.66
N THR A 210 -4.90 -16.30 12.04
CA THR A 210 -3.67 -15.83 12.67
C THR A 210 -2.89 -14.92 11.71
N PRO A 211 -2.08 -13.98 12.22
CA PRO A 211 -1.08 -13.31 11.41
C PRO A 211 0.01 -14.27 10.93
N SER A 212 1.00 -13.77 10.18
CA SER A 212 2.15 -14.59 9.76
C SER A 212 3.02 -14.94 10.97
N ILE A 213 3.43 -16.19 11.13
CA ILE A 213 4.42 -16.56 12.13
C ILE A 213 5.82 -16.18 11.62
N GLY A 214 6.60 -15.49 12.45
CA GLY A 214 7.96 -15.08 12.13
C GLY A 214 8.90 -15.09 13.33
N ALA A 215 10.19 -15.03 13.05
CA ALA A 215 11.24 -14.92 14.06
C ALA A 215 11.89 -13.53 13.99
N LEU A 216 12.05 -12.86 15.14
CA LEU A 216 12.70 -11.54 15.22
C LEU A 216 14.22 -11.61 15.18
N SER A 217 14.80 -12.74 15.58
CA SER A 217 16.23 -12.99 15.54
C SER A 217 16.51 -14.47 15.30
N THR A 218 17.77 -14.80 15.04
CA THR A 218 18.25 -16.19 14.91
C THR A 218 18.08 -17.03 16.18
N ASP A 219 17.69 -16.41 17.31
CA ASP A 219 17.52 -17.07 18.61
C ASP A 219 16.13 -17.74 18.78
N MET A 220 15.34 -17.85 17.70
CA MET A 220 14.10 -18.64 17.58
C MET A 220 12.94 -18.26 18.53
N ASN A 221 12.77 -16.98 18.87
CA ASN A 221 11.49 -16.52 19.43
C ASN A 221 10.50 -16.29 18.29
N LEU A 222 9.64 -17.30 18.05
CA LEU A 222 8.53 -17.19 17.12
C LEU A 222 7.45 -16.27 17.70
N GLN A 223 6.91 -15.39 16.86
CA GLN A 223 5.79 -14.52 17.18
C GLN A 223 4.85 -14.38 15.97
N PHE A 224 3.60 -14.06 16.24
CA PHE A 224 2.64 -13.62 15.24
C PHE A 224 2.95 -12.18 14.83
N MET A 225 3.11 -11.98 13.54
CA MET A 225 3.55 -10.72 12.95
C MET A 225 2.43 -10.14 12.11
N GLU A 226 1.81 -9.13 12.70
CA GLU A 226 0.80 -8.30 12.06
C GLU A 226 1.42 -7.44 10.95
N SER A 227 0.61 -7.02 9.98
CA SER A 227 0.98 -5.98 9.02
C SER A 227 0.98 -4.60 9.70
N ALA A 228 1.66 -3.62 9.09
CA ALA A 228 1.62 -2.25 9.60
C ALA A 228 0.19 -1.66 9.68
N MET A 229 -0.70 -2.04 8.75
CA MET A 229 -2.10 -1.61 8.73
C MET A 229 -2.90 -2.14 9.93
N ASP A 230 -2.59 -3.33 10.40
CA ASP A 230 -3.30 -3.96 11.52
C ASP A 230 -3.14 -3.18 12.84
N ARG A 231 -2.17 -2.24 12.95
CA ARG A 231 -2.12 -1.25 14.04
C ARG A 231 -3.41 -0.43 14.13
N LEU A 232 -4.04 -0.18 12.99
CA LEU A 232 -5.27 0.58 12.87
C LEU A 232 -6.51 -0.30 12.96
N LEU A 233 -6.39 -1.62 13.12
CA LEU A 233 -7.51 -2.56 13.11
C LEU A 233 -8.19 -2.65 14.48
N TYR A 234 -9.49 -2.40 14.51
CA TYR A 234 -10.29 -2.41 15.74
C TYR A 234 -11.59 -3.20 15.56
N ILE A 235 -12.04 -3.79 16.67
CA ILE A 235 -13.39 -4.31 16.85
C ILE A 235 -14.32 -3.11 17.00
N LEU A 236 -15.26 -2.94 16.07
CA LEU A 236 -16.08 -1.73 15.97
C LEU A 236 -17.13 -1.61 17.08
N GLN A 237 -17.52 -2.72 17.69
CA GLN A 237 -18.55 -2.74 18.74
C GLN A 237 -18.12 -1.94 19.98
N ASP A 238 -16.84 -2.02 20.35
CA ASP A 238 -16.30 -1.49 21.60
C ASP A 238 -14.99 -0.70 21.43
N ALA A 239 -14.53 -0.52 20.19
CA ALA A 239 -13.25 0.11 19.85
C ALA A 239 -12.05 -0.57 20.53
N THR A 240 -12.10 -1.90 20.70
CA THR A 240 -10.96 -2.70 21.17
C THR A 240 -9.98 -2.94 20.01
N PRO A 241 -8.66 -2.67 20.17
CA PRO A 241 -7.66 -3.00 19.15
C PRO A 241 -7.64 -4.50 18.86
N ALA A 242 -7.65 -4.88 17.59
CA ALA A 242 -7.53 -6.29 17.20
C ALA A 242 -6.17 -6.89 17.59
N SER A 243 -5.14 -6.06 17.79
CA SER A 243 -3.85 -6.50 18.33
C SER A 243 -3.92 -7.12 19.72
N THR A 244 -5.00 -6.93 20.47
CA THR A 244 -5.22 -7.68 21.72
C THR A 244 -5.34 -9.19 21.46
N ILE A 245 -5.86 -9.59 20.29
CA ILE A 245 -6.00 -10.99 19.89
C ILE A 245 -4.63 -11.59 19.54
N SER A 246 -3.82 -10.91 18.72
CA SER A 246 -2.48 -11.39 18.35
C SER A 246 -1.54 -11.49 19.56
N GLN A 247 -1.61 -10.53 20.49
CA GLN A 247 -0.87 -10.59 21.75
C GLN A 247 -1.29 -11.79 22.62
N ASN A 248 -2.59 -12.12 22.64
CA ASN A 248 -3.08 -13.32 23.31
C ASN A 248 -2.58 -14.60 22.61
N LEU A 249 -2.44 -14.60 21.28
CA LEU A 249 -1.85 -15.71 20.54
C LEU A 249 -0.36 -15.89 20.84
N ASP A 250 0.42 -14.81 20.94
CA ASP A 250 1.86 -14.85 21.28
C ASP A 250 2.13 -15.36 22.70
N ALA A 251 1.18 -15.16 23.62
CA ALA A 251 1.27 -15.69 24.98
C ALA A 251 1.07 -17.22 25.06
N MET A 252 0.65 -17.86 23.96
CA MET A 252 0.35 -19.29 23.89
C MET A 252 1.45 -20.06 23.15
N MET A 253 1.87 -21.22 23.68
CA MET A 253 2.75 -22.11 22.92
C MET A 253 2.00 -22.70 21.73
N ILE A 254 2.57 -22.62 20.53
CA ILE A 254 2.02 -23.19 19.28
C ILE A 254 1.80 -24.71 19.46
N THR A 255 0.59 -25.12 19.86
CA THR A 255 0.22 -26.49 20.27
C THR A 255 -1.27 -26.75 19.99
N ASP A 256 -1.75 -28.01 20.02
CA ASP A 256 -3.06 -28.48 19.50
C ASP A 256 -4.34 -27.77 20.02
N GLU A 257 -4.21 -26.86 20.97
CA GLU A 257 -5.28 -26.07 21.60
C GLU A 257 -5.22 -24.57 21.23
N LEU A 258 -4.13 -24.13 20.59
CA LEU A 258 -3.70 -22.75 20.28
C LEU A 258 -4.77 -21.84 19.65
N LEU A 259 -5.83 -22.40 19.09
CA LEU A 259 -6.77 -21.67 18.23
C LEU A 259 -8.21 -21.68 18.75
N LYS A 260 -8.52 -22.38 19.87
CA LYS A 260 -9.91 -22.63 20.28
C LYS A 260 -10.72 -21.36 20.61
N THR A 261 -10.09 -20.25 21.00
CA THR A 261 -10.82 -18.99 21.23
C THR A 261 -10.25 -17.78 20.49
N PRO A 262 -8.99 -17.34 20.60
CA PRO A 262 -8.62 -16.01 20.06
C PRO A 262 -8.65 -15.99 18.53
N ALA A 263 -8.09 -17.01 17.90
CA ALA A 263 -8.08 -17.13 16.44
C ALA A 263 -9.46 -17.42 15.85
N SER A 264 -10.27 -18.26 16.52
CA SER A 264 -11.67 -18.47 16.13
C SER A 264 -12.55 -17.25 16.38
N ASP A 265 -12.28 -16.44 17.41
CA ASP A 265 -12.96 -15.15 17.63
C ASP A 265 -12.62 -14.17 16.52
N MET A 266 -11.34 -14.08 16.13
CA MET A 266 -10.95 -13.28 14.98
C MET A 266 -11.60 -13.76 13.69
N TYR A 267 -11.68 -15.07 13.47
CA TYR A 267 -12.41 -15.64 12.33
C TYR A 267 -13.89 -15.25 12.33
N ARG A 268 -14.57 -15.39 13.48
CA ARG A 268 -15.98 -15.00 13.63
C ARG A 268 -16.17 -13.51 13.35
N LEU A 269 -15.30 -12.64 13.86
CA LEU A 269 -15.34 -11.21 13.57
C LEU A 269 -15.13 -10.97 12.07
N ALA A 270 -14.09 -11.54 11.47
CA ALA A 270 -13.76 -11.38 10.06
C ALA A 270 -14.77 -12.01 9.07
N THR A 271 -15.76 -12.74 9.58
CA THR A 271 -16.87 -13.34 8.81
C THR A 271 -18.25 -12.88 9.27
N THR A 272 -18.31 -11.90 10.19
CA THR A 272 -19.54 -11.21 10.58
C THR A 272 -19.52 -9.79 10.03
N PRO A 273 -20.48 -9.39 9.17
CA PRO A 273 -20.51 -8.07 8.56
C PRO A 273 -20.32 -6.92 9.56
N HIS A 274 -19.49 -5.94 9.18
CA HIS A 274 -19.29 -4.66 9.86
C HIS A 274 -18.79 -4.75 11.31
N THR A 275 -18.10 -5.83 11.68
CA THR A 275 -17.57 -5.98 13.04
C THR A 275 -16.14 -5.48 13.21
N LEU A 276 -15.37 -5.39 12.11
CA LEU A 276 -14.00 -4.89 12.11
C LEU A 276 -13.85 -3.69 11.18
N GLY A 277 -12.96 -2.78 11.56
CA GLY A 277 -12.66 -1.58 10.79
C GLY A 277 -11.32 -0.96 11.15
N LEU A 278 -10.88 -0.01 10.33
CA LEU A 278 -9.72 0.82 10.59
C LEU A 278 -10.14 2.10 11.29
N ILE A 279 -9.63 2.35 12.49
CA ILE A 279 -9.90 3.59 13.25
C ILE A 279 -8.67 4.49 13.17
N MET A 280 -8.88 5.71 12.71
CA MET A 280 -7.89 6.77 12.55
C MET A 280 -8.40 8.04 13.24
N ALA A 281 -7.54 9.04 13.44
CA ALA A 281 -7.89 10.23 14.24
C ALA A 281 -9.22 10.91 13.84
N ASN A 282 -9.52 10.99 12.54
CA ASN A 282 -10.72 11.65 12.00
C ASN A 282 -11.56 10.76 11.07
N HIS A 283 -11.22 9.48 10.94
CA HIS A 283 -11.84 8.58 9.97
C HIS A 283 -12.04 7.18 10.56
N THR A 284 -13.13 6.53 10.18
CA THR A 284 -13.35 5.11 10.40
C THR A 284 -13.68 4.46 9.06
N LEU A 285 -12.92 3.42 8.70
CA LEU A 285 -13.20 2.56 7.55
C LEU A 285 -13.73 1.22 8.01
N VAL A 286 -14.94 0.84 7.61
CA VAL A 286 -15.46 -0.51 7.87
C VAL A 286 -14.84 -1.47 6.86
N LEU A 287 -14.23 -2.56 7.34
CA LEU A 287 -13.62 -3.56 6.48
C LEU A 287 -14.63 -4.59 6.00
N GLU A 288 -14.28 -5.26 4.90
CA GLU A 288 -15.03 -6.38 4.36
C GLU A 288 -14.90 -7.58 5.31
N THR A 289 -15.98 -7.83 6.04
CA THR A 289 -16.15 -8.97 6.95
C THR A 289 -17.43 -9.75 6.67
N GLY A 290 -18.09 -9.53 5.52
CA GLY A 290 -19.32 -10.21 5.11
C GLY A 290 -19.10 -11.41 4.20
N LEU A 291 -17.85 -11.70 3.82
CA LEU A 291 -17.49 -12.89 3.05
C LEU A 291 -17.50 -14.12 3.98
N THR A 292 -18.37 -15.09 3.67
CA THR A 292 -18.50 -16.36 4.40
C THR A 292 -18.42 -17.55 3.42
N PRO A 293 -17.45 -18.47 3.56
CA PRO A 293 -16.36 -18.46 4.54
C PRO A 293 -15.38 -17.30 4.33
N PHE A 294 -14.46 -17.12 5.28
CA PHE A 294 -13.38 -16.14 5.15
C PHE A 294 -12.63 -16.33 3.83
N ARG A 295 -12.26 -15.24 3.16
CA ARG A 295 -11.49 -15.27 1.92
C ARG A 295 -10.15 -14.60 2.12
N SER A 296 -9.10 -15.40 2.29
CA SER A 296 -7.73 -14.88 2.42
C SER A 296 -7.35 -13.98 1.25
N GLY A 297 -6.70 -12.85 1.55
CA GLY A 297 -6.41 -11.78 0.59
C GLY A 297 -7.60 -10.91 0.22
N SER A 298 -8.83 -11.26 0.61
CA SER A 298 -10.03 -10.44 0.39
C SER A 298 -10.58 -9.88 1.70
N SER A 299 -11.05 -10.74 2.59
CA SER A 299 -11.52 -10.36 3.92
C SER A 299 -10.43 -9.59 4.67
N LEU A 300 -10.80 -8.50 5.36
CA LEU A 300 -9.90 -7.60 6.09
C LEU A 300 -8.89 -6.79 5.28
N SER A 301 -8.63 -7.15 4.02
CA SER A 301 -7.77 -6.37 3.12
C SER A 301 -8.55 -5.38 2.26
N HIS A 302 -9.88 -5.40 2.34
CA HIS A 302 -10.78 -4.53 1.61
C HIS A 302 -11.74 -3.78 2.52
N VAL A 303 -12.28 -2.67 2.04
CA VAL A 303 -13.41 -1.99 2.67
C VAL A 303 -14.73 -2.70 2.33
N ALA A 304 -15.71 -2.59 3.22
CA ALA A 304 -17.02 -3.22 3.07
C ALA A 304 -17.73 -2.78 1.77
N GLN A 305 -17.99 -3.74 0.88
CA GLN A 305 -18.55 -3.48 -0.44
C GLN A 305 -19.88 -2.70 -0.39
N ASP A 306 -20.78 -3.10 0.50
CA ASP A 306 -22.14 -2.58 0.64
C ASP A 306 -22.17 -1.14 1.18
N ILE A 307 -21.15 -0.76 1.95
CA ILE A 307 -21.00 0.61 2.48
C ILE A 307 -20.35 1.52 1.45
N TYR A 308 -19.26 1.08 0.81
CA TYR A 308 -18.36 2.00 0.11
C TYR A 308 -18.56 2.08 -1.42
N LYS A 309 -19.39 1.22 -2.03
CA LYS A 309 -19.59 1.18 -3.50
C LYS A 309 -19.95 2.55 -4.12
N ASN A 310 -20.73 3.35 -3.41
CA ASN A 310 -21.22 4.65 -3.86
C ASN A 310 -20.64 5.82 -3.04
N THR A 311 -19.43 5.66 -2.54
CA THR A 311 -18.72 6.68 -1.75
C THR A 311 -17.38 7.02 -2.41
N PRO A 312 -16.71 8.13 -2.04
CA PRO A 312 -15.37 8.43 -2.51
C PRO A 312 -14.32 7.33 -2.21
N ASP A 313 -14.52 6.49 -1.20
CA ASP A 313 -13.63 5.37 -0.84
C ASP A 313 -13.99 4.04 -1.55
N PHE A 314 -14.47 4.12 -2.80
CA PHE A 314 -14.93 2.96 -3.56
C PHE A 314 -13.81 2.02 -4.05
N LEU A 315 -12.56 2.49 -4.09
CA LEU A 315 -11.48 1.80 -4.81
C LEU A 315 -11.07 0.50 -4.12
N MET A 316 -10.93 0.50 -2.80
CA MET A 316 -10.40 -0.63 -2.02
C MET A 316 -11.46 -1.69 -1.66
N ARG A 317 -12.50 -1.86 -2.49
CA ARG A 317 -13.49 -2.94 -2.32
C ARG A 317 -12.99 -4.22 -3.00
N PHE A 318 -13.33 -5.39 -2.47
CA PHE A 318 -12.84 -6.68 -2.98
C PHE A 318 -13.28 -7.02 -4.42
N SER A 319 -14.23 -6.27 -4.98
CA SER A 319 -14.69 -6.48 -6.35
C SER A 319 -14.90 -5.17 -7.10
N GLN A 320 -14.38 -5.14 -8.31
CA GLN A 320 -14.70 -4.12 -9.29
C GLN A 320 -16.06 -4.38 -9.93
N GLU A 321 -16.81 -3.30 -10.16
CA GLU A 321 -18.06 -3.35 -10.92
C GLU A 321 -17.74 -3.47 -12.42
N ARG A 322 -18.21 -4.54 -13.07
CA ARG A 322 -18.03 -4.73 -14.52
C ARG A 322 -18.81 -3.69 -15.31
N GLY A 323 -18.28 -3.28 -16.45
CA GLY A 323 -18.93 -2.27 -17.30
C GLY A 323 -18.90 -0.84 -16.73
N VAL A 324 -18.07 -0.58 -15.73
CA VAL A 324 -17.90 0.75 -15.13
C VAL A 324 -16.43 1.14 -15.20
N SER A 325 -16.14 2.22 -15.92
CA SER A 325 -14.78 2.78 -15.95
C SER A 325 -14.43 3.47 -14.63
N LEU A 326 -13.14 3.68 -14.37
CA LEU A 326 -12.68 4.47 -13.23
C LEU A 326 -13.29 5.87 -13.24
N SER A 327 -13.38 6.49 -14.44
CA SER A 327 -13.99 7.81 -14.63
C SER A 327 -15.49 7.81 -14.29
N ASP A 328 -16.22 6.77 -14.69
CA ASP A 328 -17.65 6.62 -14.36
C ASP A 328 -17.85 6.46 -12.85
N ALA A 329 -17.01 5.64 -12.19
CA ALA A 329 -17.05 5.46 -10.74
C ALA A 329 -16.77 6.78 -10.00
N MET A 330 -15.77 7.54 -10.44
CA MET A 330 -15.44 8.85 -9.88
C MET A 330 -16.57 9.87 -10.08
N THR A 331 -17.14 9.93 -11.28
CA THR A 331 -18.26 10.82 -11.62
C THR A 331 -19.49 10.50 -10.79
N ARG A 332 -19.80 9.21 -10.62
CA ARG A 332 -20.96 8.74 -9.83
C ARG A 332 -20.93 9.23 -8.39
N VAL A 333 -19.76 9.28 -7.77
CA VAL A 333 -19.59 9.70 -6.37
C VAL A 333 -19.13 11.16 -6.23
N GLY A 334 -19.00 11.88 -7.34
CA GLY A 334 -18.64 13.30 -7.35
C GLY A 334 -17.22 13.59 -6.85
N THR A 335 -16.26 12.67 -7.07
CA THR A 335 -14.86 12.84 -6.66
C THR A 335 -13.95 13.17 -7.84
N ALA A 336 -12.92 13.98 -7.59
CA ALA A 336 -11.83 14.22 -8.53
C ALA A 336 -10.64 13.27 -8.31
N SER A 337 -10.70 12.41 -7.29
CA SER A 337 -9.66 11.45 -6.92
C SER A 337 -10.18 10.02 -6.92
N PRO A 338 -9.46 9.05 -7.52
CA PRO A 338 -9.78 7.63 -7.36
C PRO A 338 -9.44 7.12 -5.95
N LEU A 339 -8.55 7.80 -5.22
CA LEU A 339 -8.24 7.50 -3.82
C LEU A 339 -9.14 8.37 -2.92
N GLY A 340 -10.03 7.70 -2.19
CA GLY A 340 -10.92 8.36 -1.25
C GLY A 340 -10.19 8.93 -0.02
N PRO A 341 -10.81 9.88 0.71
CA PRO A 341 -10.18 10.56 1.83
C PRO A 341 -9.80 9.61 2.96
N ALA A 342 -10.62 8.59 3.25
CA ALA A 342 -10.30 7.65 4.32
C ALA A 342 -9.21 6.66 3.90
N THR A 343 -9.15 6.28 2.62
CA THR A 343 -8.04 5.49 2.04
C THR A 343 -6.72 6.25 2.14
N LEU A 344 -6.73 7.55 1.80
CA LEU A 344 -5.57 8.42 1.96
C LEU A 344 -5.17 8.58 3.43
N ALA A 345 -6.14 8.69 4.35
CA ALA A 345 -5.88 8.75 5.78
C ALA A 345 -5.20 7.48 6.31
N VAL A 346 -5.54 6.29 5.78
CA VAL A 346 -4.81 5.04 6.13
C VAL A 346 -3.35 5.14 5.71
N LEU A 347 -3.08 5.59 4.48
CA LEU A 347 -1.70 5.73 4.00
C LEU A 347 -0.92 6.79 4.80
N ASP A 348 -1.56 7.91 5.19
CA ASP A 348 -0.97 8.93 6.07
C ASP A 348 -0.60 8.33 7.46
N GLU A 349 -1.53 7.59 8.08
CA GLU A 349 -1.32 6.93 9.36
C GLU A 349 -0.25 5.83 9.32
N LEU A 350 -0.05 5.20 8.15
CA LEU A 350 1.07 4.28 7.93
C LEU A 350 2.41 5.01 7.89
N GLY A 351 2.44 6.26 7.41
CA GLY A 351 3.62 7.12 7.36
C GLY A 351 3.96 7.66 5.97
N TYR A 352 3.08 7.51 4.98
CA TYR A 352 3.23 8.21 3.70
C TYR A 352 2.90 9.70 3.87
N THR A 353 3.57 10.57 3.11
CA THR A 353 3.21 11.99 3.10
C THR A 353 2.13 12.23 2.04
N ILE A 354 0.91 12.55 2.47
CA ILE A 354 -0.21 12.82 1.56
C ILE A 354 -0.21 14.29 1.12
N ILE A 355 -0.45 14.51 -0.17
CA ILE A 355 -0.57 15.85 -0.75
C ILE A 355 -1.98 16.39 -0.46
N ASP A 356 -2.05 17.50 0.29
CA ASP A 356 -3.31 18.20 0.50
C ASP A 356 -3.77 18.86 -0.81
N GLN A 357 -4.72 18.21 -1.49
CA GLN A 357 -5.26 18.70 -2.76
C GLN A 357 -6.09 19.99 -2.61
N THR A 358 -6.50 20.37 -1.40
CA THR A 358 -7.16 21.67 -1.18
C THR A 358 -6.20 22.85 -1.40
N GLN A 359 -4.89 22.64 -1.18
CA GLN A 359 -3.84 23.64 -1.41
C GLN A 359 -3.50 23.82 -2.90
N ILE A 360 -3.62 22.76 -3.71
CA ILE A 360 -3.35 22.80 -5.15
C ILE A 360 -4.39 23.66 -5.88
N ASN A 361 -5.67 23.56 -5.47
CA ASN A 361 -6.75 24.36 -6.06
C ASN A 361 -6.70 25.84 -5.68
N MET A 362 -6.07 26.21 -4.55
CA MET A 362 -5.84 27.62 -4.20
C MET A 362 -4.75 28.26 -5.06
N ASN A 363 -3.66 27.53 -5.36
CA ASN A 363 -2.62 28.02 -6.25
C ASN A 363 -3.10 28.19 -7.70
N TYR A 364 -3.97 27.30 -8.20
CA TYR A 364 -4.56 27.43 -9.53
C TYR A 364 -5.57 28.60 -9.63
N LYS A 365 -6.32 28.89 -8.56
CA LYS A 365 -7.15 30.10 -8.48
C LYS A 365 -6.30 31.37 -8.41
N HIS A 366 -5.18 31.37 -7.67
CA HIS A 366 -4.30 32.53 -7.60
C HIS A 366 -3.58 32.82 -8.93
N THR A 367 -3.16 31.81 -9.69
CA THR A 367 -2.54 32.02 -11.01
C THR A 367 -3.56 32.36 -12.10
N SER A 368 -4.74 31.75 -12.12
CA SER A 368 -5.79 32.06 -13.12
C SER A 368 -6.53 33.39 -12.88
N GLN A 369 -6.37 33.99 -11.69
CA GLN A 369 -6.94 35.29 -11.33
C GLN A 369 -5.90 36.43 -11.45
N GLY A 370 -4.63 36.11 -11.70
CA GLY A 370 -3.53 37.06 -11.93
C GLY A 370 -3.34 37.53 -13.38
N GLU A 371 -3.92 36.85 -14.38
CA GLU A 371 -3.68 37.16 -15.80
C GLU A 371 -4.79 37.99 -16.48
N ARG A 372 -5.82 38.44 -15.76
CA ARG A 372 -6.94 39.22 -16.35
C ARG A 372 -6.92 40.73 -16.13
N ASN A 373 -5.90 41.31 -15.48
CA ASN A 373 -5.87 42.74 -15.15
C ASN A 373 -4.59 43.50 -15.56
N SER A 374 -3.91 43.11 -16.65
CA SER A 374 -2.71 43.84 -17.12
C SER A 374 -2.78 44.32 -18.58
N LEU A 375 -3.98 44.57 -19.11
CA LEU A 375 -4.16 44.98 -20.52
C LEU A 375 -4.95 46.28 -20.72
N VAL A 376 -5.04 47.14 -19.70
CA VAL A 376 -5.55 48.51 -19.86
C VAL A 376 -4.73 49.45 -18.97
N TRP A 377 -3.51 49.79 -19.38
CA TRP A 377 -2.83 51.07 -19.10
C TRP A 377 -1.60 51.16 -19.99
N LEU A 378 -1.79 51.55 -21.26
CA LEU A 378 -0.69 51.83 -22.17
C LEU A 378 -1.06 53.03 -23.05
N ILE A 379 -1.21 54.21 -22.45
CA ILE A 379 -1.09 55.50 -23.17
C ILE A 379 -0.42 56.53 -22.26
N PHE A 380 0.60 57.19 -22.84
CA PHE A 380 1.41 58.33 -22.38
C PHE A 380 2.81 58.03 -21.82
N LEU A 381 3.76 57.94 -22.75
CA LEU A 381 5.19 58.17 -22.53
C LEU A 381 5.69 59.16 -23.59
N VAL A 382 5.84 60.45 -23.24
CA VAL A 382 6.70 61.42 -23.94
C VAL A 382 7.19 62.49 -22.94
N THR A 383 8.41 62.34 -22.43
CA THR A 383 9.58 63.23 -22.65
C THR A 383 10.66 63.02 -21.58
N ALA A 384 11.90 63.07 -22.05
CA ALA A 384 13.18 62.91 -21.37
C ALA A 384 13.49 63.98 -20.30
N ALA A 385 14.32 63.62 -19.31
CA ALA A 385 15.69 64.14 -19.16
C ALA A 385 16.35 63.73 -17.81
N PHE A 386 17.52 63.09 -17.93
CA PHE A 386 18.77 63.32 -17.19
C PHE A 386 18.86 63.28 -15.64
N SER A 387 19.79 62.41 -15.21
CA SER A 387 20.91 62.64 -14.25
C SER A 387 20.85 62.04 -12.84
N PHE A 388 21.79 61.10 -12.61
CA PHE A 388 22.66 60.88 -11.42
C PHE A 388 21.98 60.67 -10.03
N HIS A 389 22.36 59.73 -9.16
CA HIS A 389 23.70 59.37 -8.66
C HIS A 389 23.65 58.07 -7.82
N PHE A 390 24.80 57.42 -7.67
CA PHE A 390 25.11 56.24 -6.82
C PHE A 390 24.83 56.44 -5.31
N CYS A 391 24.54 55.36 -4.57
CA CYS A 391 25.47 54.74 -3.59
C CYS A 391 24.84 53.61 -2.74
N TYR A 392 25.65 52.53 -2.63
CA TYR A 392 25.79 51.47 -1.61
C TYR A 392 24.57 50.71 -1.07
#